data_AF-A0A1M3QLR0-F1
#
_entry.id   AF-A0A1M3QLR0-F1
#
_cell.length_a   1.000
_cell.length_b   1.000
_cell.length_c   1.000
_cell.angle_alpha   90.00
_cell.angle_beta   90.00
_cell.angle_gamma   90.00
#
_symmetry.space_group_name_H-M   'P 1'
#
loop_
_entity.id
_entity.type
_entity.pdbx_description
1 polymer ?
#
loop_
_entity_poly.entity_id
_entity_poly.type
_entity_poly.pdbx_seq_one_letter_code
_entity_poly.pdbx_strand_id
1 'polypeptide(L)'
;MAAARAAALMGDQEAVAQNAQGMTKDLLHDARIPDPARPIDHEAARAAVWPLTGVRSIVWMDHNNLLVMVGGAAYRDMAMVDRVCDALDPLGDTLAVVVNVQDVTATTSEGADAVSRNCQLPEGQRTFLQPKRQIEALDPATRKAFKAQQGSSNH
;
A
#
# COMPACT_ATOMS: atom_id res chain seq x y z
N MET A 1 -4.80 -6.38 31.72
CA MET A 1 -5.78 -5.75 32.67
C MET A 1 -5.22 -5.41 34.06
N ALA A 2 -4.22 -6.13 34.61
CA ALA A 2 -3.65 -5.77 35.92
C ALA A 2 -2.84 -4.45 35.92
N ALA A 3 -2.08 -4.17 34.86
CA ALA A 3 -1.30 -2.93 34.74
C ALA A 3 -2.18 -1.66 34.59
N ALA A 4 -3.27 -1.73 33.83
CA ALA A 4 -4.20 -0.61 33.65
C ALA A 4 -4.90 -0.17 34.96
N ARG A 5 -5.20 -1.12 35.85
CA ARG A 5 -5.75 -0.83 37.19
C ARG A 5 -4.71 -0.20 38.13
N ALA A 6 -3.43 -0.54 37.98
CA ALA A 6 -2.35 0.05 38.77
C ALA A 6 -2.09 1.52 38.38
N ALA A 7 -2.07 1.85 37.08
CA ALA A 7 -1.88 3.22 36.59
C ALA A 7 -3.03 4.17 36.99
N ALA A 8 -4.28 3.69 36.95
CA ALA A 8 -5.44 4.47 37.38
C ALA A 8 -5.46 4.77 38.90
N LEU A 9 -4.86 3.89 39.72
CA LEU A 9 -4.72 4.10 41.16
C LEU A 9 -3.53 5.01 41.52
N MET A 10 -2.55 5.16 40.63
CA MET A 10 -1.38 6.02 40.82
C MET A 10 -1.54 7.45 40.26
N GLY A 11 -2.70 7.76 39.66
CA GLY A 11 -2.98 9.11 39.13
C GLY A 11 -2.23 9.45 37.83
N ASP A 12 -1.64 8.45 37.18
CA ASP A 12 -0.89 8.61 35.93
C ASP A 12 -1.87 8.67 34.73
N GLN A 13 -2.48 9.85 34.57
CA GLN A 13 -3.45 10.09 33.50
C GLN A 13 -2.84 9.94 32.10
N GLU A 14 -1.52 10.16 31.97
CA GLU A 14 -0.80 10.01 30.71
C GLU A 14 -0.67 8.54 30.33
N ALA A 15 -0.27 7.68 31.26
CA ALA A 15 -0.24 6.23 31.03
C ALA A 15 -1.64 5.66 30.75
N VAL A 16 -2.69 6.19 31.38
CA VAL A 16 -4.08 5.78 31.08
C VAL A 16 -4.49 6.23 29.67
N ALA A 17 -4.16 7.45 29.26
CA ALA A 17 -4.46 7.96 27.92
C ALA A 17 -3.71 7.19 26.82
N GLN A 18 -2.43 6.89 27.01
CA GLN A 18 -1.62 6.10 26.07
C GLN A 18 -2.17 4.67 25.92
N ASN A 19 -2.57 4.03 27.02
CA ASN A 19 -3.19 2.70 26.97
C ASN A 19 -4.53 2.72 26.21
N ALA A 20 -5.37 3.73 26.42
CA ALA A 20 -6.65 3.86 25.71
C ALA A 20 -6.46 4.11 24.21
N GLN A 21 -5.46 4.90 23.83
CA GLN A 21 -5.09 5.14 22.43
C GLN A 21 -4.58 3.86 21.76
N GLY A 22 -3.70 3.11 22.43
CA GLY A 22 -3.20 1.82 21.94
C GLY A 22 -4.31 0.80 21.70
N MET A 23 -5.25 0.66 22.65
CA MET A 23 -6.41 -0.23 22.49
C MET A 23 -7.31 0.16 21.32
N THR A 24 -7.48 1.46 21.08
CA THR A 24 -8.29 1.97 19.96
C THR A 24 -7.60 1.70 18.62
N LYS A 25 -6.28 1.89 18.56
CA LYS A 25 -5.46 1.54 17.38
C LYS A 25 -5.58 0.07 17.02
N ASP A 26 -5.41 -0.83 17.99
CA ASP A 26 -5.49 -2.27 17.77
C ASP A 26 -6.90 -2.69 17.28
N LEU A 27 -7.95 -2.11 17.87
CA LEU A 27 -9.33 -2.35 17.44
C LEU A 27 -9.58 -1.90 15.98
N LEU A 28 -9.10 -0.71 15.61
CA LEU A 28 -9.22 -0.18 14.26
C LEU A 28 -8.46 -1.04 13.25
N HIS A 29 -7.24 -1.45 13.60
CA HIS A 29 -6.43 -2.34 12.79
C HIS A 29 -7.11 -3.69 12.54
N ASP A 30 -7.64 -4.34 13.59
CA ASP A 30 -8.35 -5.62 13.47
C ASP A 30 -9.64 -5.49 12.66
N ALA A 31 -10.32 -4.34 12.75
CA ALA A 31 -11.46 -4.00 11.91
C ALA A 31 -11.07 -3.57 10.48
N ARG A 32 -9.76 -3.46 10.19
CA ARG A 32 -9.18 -2.96 8.94
C ARG A 32 -9.68 -1.56 8.57
N ILE A 33 -9.78 -0.70 9.57
CA ILE A 33 -10.18 0.70 9.44
C ILE A 33 -8.92 1.54 9.66
N PRO A 34 -8.51 2.37 8.67
CA PRO A 34 -7.40 3.28 8.87
C PRO A 34 -7.67 4.29 9.99
N ASP A 35 -6.65 4.64 10.76
CA ASP A 35 -6.69 5.67 11.79
C ASP A 35 -6.71 7.07 11.15
N PRO A 36 -7.86 7.79 11.18
CA PRO A 36 -7.96 9.12 10.58
C PRO A 36 -7.12 10.18 11.31
N ALA A 37 -6.65 9.91 12.53
CA ALA A 37 -5.78 10.81 13.28
C ALA A 37 -4.31 10.77 12.81
N ARG A 38 -3.94 9.80 11.97
CA ARG A 38 -2.58 9.63 11.45
C ARG A 38 -2.56 9.60 9.90
N PRO A 39 -3.05 10.65 9.22
CA PRO A 39 -3.01 10.70 7.76
C PRO A 39 -1.56 10.78 7.26
N ILE A 40 -1.30 10.15 6.12
CA ILE A 40 -0.02 10.28 5.41
C ILE A 40 -0.13 11.46 4.44
N ASP A 41 0.76 12.44 4.57
CA ASP A 41 0.88 13.52 3.60
C ASP A 41 1.45 12.99 2.27
N HIS A 42 0.78 13.32 1.16
CA HIS A 42 1.08 12.76 -0.14
C HIS A 42 2.46 13.17 -0.67
N GLU A 43 2.89 14.41 -0.41
CA GLU A 43 4.19 14.91 -0.87
C GLU A 43 5.32 14.41 0.02
N ALA A 44 5.09 14.30 1.33
CA ALA A 44 6.01 13.63 2.25
C ALA A 44 6.23 12.17 1.87
N ALA A 45 5.14 11.45 1.55
CA ALA A 45 5.19 10.08 1.04
C ALA A 45 6.01 10.00 -0.27
N ARG A 46 5.75 10.92 -1.22
CA ARG A 46 6.53 10.99 -2.47
C ARG A 46 8.01 11.20 -2.18
N ALA A 47 8.36 12.11 -1.28
CA ALA A 47 9.74 12.40 -0.91
C ALA A 47 10.43 11.22 -0.20
N ALA A 48 9.70 10.45 0.61
CA ALA A 48 10.24 9.28 1.30
C ALA A 48 10.47 8.08 0.36
N VAL A 49 9.61 7.91 -0.65
CA VAL A 49 9.69 6.79 -1.60
C VAL A 49 10.65 7.07 -2.75
N TRP A 50 10.82 8.34 -3.14
CA TRP A 50 11.67 8.74 -4.27
C TRP A 50 13.11 8.20 -4.24
N PRO A 51 13.81 8.14 -3.09
CA PRO A 51 15.19 7.67 -3.03
C PRO A 51 15.33 6.14 -3.21
N LEU A 52 14.25 5.36 -3.20
CA LEU A 52 14.33 3.91 -3.34
C LEU A 52 14.87 3.52 -4.72
N THR A 53 15.90 2.67 -4.73
CA THR A 53 16.55 2.20 -5.95
C THR A 53 15.54 1.58 -6.92
N GLY A 54 15.59 2.00 -8.18
CA GLY A 54 14.71 1.50 -9.23
C GLY A 54 13.43 2.31 -9.43
N VAL A 55 13.05 3.18 -8.49
CA VAL A 55 11.92 4.11 -8.65
C VAL A 55 12.23 5.13 -9.75
N ARG A 56 11.25 5.35 -10.63
CA ARG A 56 11.31 6.31 -11.75
C ARG A 56 10.26 7.41 -11.60
N SER A 57 9.09 7.07 -11.06
CA SER A 57 8.01 8.02 -10.83
C SER A 57 7.08 7.50 -9.73
N ILE A 58 6.41 8.43 -9.06
CA ILE A 58 5.48 8.15 -7.96
C ILE A 58 4.25 9.03 -8.17
N VAL A 59 3.07 8.45 -8.14
CA VAL A 59 1.81 9.15 -8.39
C VAL A 59 0.75 8.65 -7.42
N TRP A 60 0.09 9.58 -6.73
CA TRP A 60 -1.15 9.26 -6.02
C TRP A 60 -2.29 9.23 -7.03
N MET A 61 -2.92 8.06 -7.17
CA MET A 61 -4.08 7.90 -8.07
C MET A 61 -5.35 8.45 -7.43
N ASP A 62 -5.44 8.34 -6.11
CA ASP A 62 -6.47 8.87 -5.22
C ASP A 62 -5.88 8.98 -3.80
N HIS A 63 -6.72 9.14 -2.78
CA HIS A 63 -6.29 9.28 -1.38
C HIS A 63 -5.66 8.02 -0.77
N ASN A 64 -5.83 6.86 -1.39
CA ASN A 64 -5.48 5.57 -0.79
C ASN A 64 -4.57 4.74 -1.70
N ASN A 65 -4.46 5.07 -2.99
CA ASN A 65 -3.70 4.29 -3.97
C ASN A 65 -2.47 5.06 -4.43
N LEU A 66 -1.31 4.55 -4.01
CA LEU A 66 0.00 5.01 -4.46
C LEU A 66 0.49 4.14 -5.61
N LEU A 67 0.76 4.74 -6.77
CA LEU A 67 1.40 4.09 -7.91
C LEU A 67 2.89 4.44 -7.92
N VAL A 68 3.73 3.42 -7.85
CA VAL A 68 5.18 3.51 -7.94
C VAL A 68 5.61 2.87 -9.26
N MET A 69 6.11 3.71 -10.16
CA MET A 69 6.66 3.27 -11.44
C MET A 69 8.15 3.00 -11.29
N VAL A 70 8.57 1.79 -11.65
CA VAL A 70 9.95 1.31 -11.52
C VAL A 70 10.56 0.99 -12.88
N GLY A 71 11.89 1.09 -12.97
CA GLY A 71 12.64 0.81 -14.18
C GLY A 71 13.21 -0.60 -14.18
N GLY A 72 12.44 -1.59 -14.67
CA GLY A 72 12.87 -2.96 -14.86
C GLY A 72 12.07 -3.97 -14.04
N ALA A 73 11.83 -5.14 -14.64
CA ALA A 73 11.03 -6.21 -14.06
C ALA A 73 11.56 -6.72 -12.71
N ALA A 74 12.87 -6.59 -12.45
CA ALA A 74 13.49 -6.95 -11.18
C ALA A 74 13.03 -6.11 -9.99
N TYR A 75 12.46 -4.92 -10.25
CA TYR A 75 11.90 -4.04 -9.21
C TYR A 75 10.39 -4.14 -9.10
N ARG A 76 9.73 -4.89 -9.99
CA ARG A 76 8.28 -5.10 -9.99
C ARG A 76 7.94 -6.37 -9.23
N ASP A 77 8.20 -6.32 -7.93
CA ASP A 77 8.03 -7.43 -7.00
C ASP A 77 7.45 -6.96 -5.65
N MET A 78 7.11 -7.92 -4.78
CA MET A 78 6.60 -7.60 -3.44
C MET A 78 7.68 -7.03 -2.53
N ALA A 79 8.96 -7.29 -2.80
CA ALA A 79 10.05 -6.68 -2.04
C ALA A 79 10.12 -5.16 -2.27
N MET A 80 9.77 -4.67 -3.46
CA MET A 80 9.60 -3.23 -3.68
C MET A 80 8.40 -2.68 -2.92
N VAL A 81 7.28 -3.40 -2.91
CA VAL A 81 6.11 -3.02 -2.11
C VAL A 81 6.48 -2.90 -0.63
N ASP A 82 7.22 -3.87 -0.08
CA ASP A 82 7.72 -3.85 1.30
C ASP A 82 8.57 -2.61 1.57
N ARG A 83 9.56 -2.32 0.71
CA ARG A 83 10.42 -1.12 0.86
C ARG A 83 9.64 0.19 0.82
N VAL A 84 8.62 0.27 -0.03
CA VAL A 84 7.73 1.44 -0.08
C VAL A 84 6.96 1.55 1.23
N CYS A 85 6.37 0.46 1.72
CA CYS A 85 5.64 0.47 2.98
C CYS A 85 6.52 0.85 4.18
N ASP A 86 7.74 0.33 4.24
CA ASP A 86 8.73 0.69 5.28
C ASP A 86 9.09 2.18 5.23
N ALA A 87 9.19 2.77 4.03
CA ALA A 87 9.44 4.19 3.87
C ALA A 87 8.26 5.07 4.31
N LEU A 88 7.02 4.55 4.23
CA LEU A 88 5.80 5.27 4.61
C LEU A 88 5.45 5.12 6.09
N ASP A 89 5.87 4.03 6.75
CA ASP A 89 5.51 3.72 8.15
C ASP A 89 5.78 4.86 9.15
N PRO A 90 6.90 5.61 9.05
CA PRO A 90 7.15 6.74 9.95
C PRO A 90 6.21 7.93 9.74
N LEU A 91 5.53 8.02 8.59
CA LEU A 91 4.76 9.19 8.17
C LEU A 91 3.31 9.17 8.65
N GLY A 92 2.75 8.02 9.00
CA GLY A 92 1.34 7.91 9.38
C GLY A 92 0.83 6.48 9.44
N ASP A 93 -0.48 6.30 9.30
CA ASP A 93 -1.09 4.98 9.26
C ASP A 93 -1.09 4.40 7.83
N THR A 94 -0.18 3.45 7.60
CA THR A 94 -0.02 2.78 6.32
C THR A 94 -1.15 1.80 5.98
N LEU A 95 -2.05 1.49 6.92
CA LEU A 95 -3.29 0.75 6.64
C LEU A 95 -4.18 1.52 5.64
N ALA A 96 -4.08 2.85 5.59
CA ALA A 96 -4.78 3.68 4.62
C ALA A 96 -4.30 3.49 3.17
N VAL A 97 -3.12 2.91 2.96
CA VAL A 97 -2.40 2.94 1.68
C VAL A 97 -2.33 1.57 1.03
N VAL A 98 -2.70 1.52 -0.25
CA VAL A 98 -2.38 0.43 -1.16
C VAL A 98 -1.29 0.90 -2.11
N VAL A 99 -0.18 0.17 -2.11
CA VAL A 99 0.95 0.40 -2.99
C VAL A 99 0.78 -0.47 -4.22
N ASN A 100 1.02 0.13 -5.39
CA ASN A 100 0.96 -0.50 -6.69
C ASN A 100 2.28 -0.26 -7.39
N VAL A 101 3.00 -1.32 -7.77
CA VAL A 101 4.30 -1.22 -8.42
C VAL A 101 4.19 -1.69 -9.86
N GLN A 102 4.55 -0.82 -10.81
CA GLN A 102 4.48 -1.10 -12.24
C GLN A 102 5.85 -0.90 -12.90
N ASP A 103 6.26 -1.82 -13.77
CA ASP A 103 7.46 -1.66 -14.59
C ASP A 103 7.15 -0.83 -15.84
N VAL A 104 7.75 0.36 -15.96
CA VAL A 104 7.56 1.24 -17.13
C VAL A 104 8.41 0.84 -18.34
N THR A 105 9.30 -0.14 -18.16
CA THR A 105 10.15 -0.67 -19.24
C THR A 105 9.59 -1.96 -19.85
N ALA A 106 8.45 -2.44 -19.34
CA ALA A 106 7.82 -3.65 -19.81
C ALA A 106 7.42 -3.57 -21.29
N THR A 107 7.73 -4.62 -22.04
CA THR A 107 7.39 -4.75 -23.46
C THR A 107 6.19 -5.67 -23.71
N THR A 108 5.65 -6.28 -22.64
CA THR A 108 4.48 -7.16 -22.68
C THR A 108 3.36 -6.62 -21.79
N SER A 109 2.11 -6.98 -22.09
CA SER A 109 0.96 -6.57 -21.27
C SER A 109 1.07 -7.12 -19.85
N GLU A 110 1.51 -8.36 -19.68
CA GLU A 110 1.73 -8.95 -18.35
C GLU A 110 2.87 -8.28 -17.61
N GLY A 111 3.91 -7.85 -18.34
CA GLY A 111 5.03 -7.07 -17.80
C GLY A 111 4.55 -5.71 -17.26
N ALA A 112 3.57 -5.11 -17.92
CA ALA A 112 3.00 -3.82 -17.56
C ALA A 112 1.92 -3.92 -16.46
N ASP A 113 1.48 -5.11 -16.06
CA ASP A 113 0.57 -5.25 -14.92
C ASP A 113 1.28 -4.84 -13.61
N ALA A 114 0.54 -4.16 -12.74
CA ALA A 114 1.05 -3.79 -11.43
C ALA A 114 1.00 -4.98 -10.45
N VAL A 115 1.98 -5.04 -9.55
CA VAL A 115 1.88 -5.84 -8.32
C VAL A 115 1.40 -4.92 -7.20
N SER A 116 0.43 -5.39 -6.40
CA SER A 116 -0.29 -4.52 -5.47
C SER A 116 -0.52 -5.16 -4.12
N ARG A 117 -0.31 -4.39 -3.04
CA ARG A 117 -0.65 -4.81 -1.67
C ARG A 117 -0.97 -3.59 -0.80
N ASN A 118 -1.84 -3.79 0.19
CA ASN A 118 -1.91 -2.88 1.32
C ASN A 118 -0.66 -3.06 2.20
N CYS A 119 -0.22 -2.00 2.87
CA CYS A 119 1.01 -2.05 3.65
C CYS A 119 0.92 -2.85 4.96
N GLN A 120 -0.29 -3.02 5.52
CA GLN A 120 -0.48 -3.76 6.77
C GLN A 120 -1.31 -5.04 6.61
N LEU A 121 -1.89 -5.28 5.42
CA LEU A 121 -2.71 -6.47 5.16
C LEU A 121 -2.01 -7.46 4.23
N PRO A 122 -2.30 -8.77 4.36
CA PRO A 122 -1.84 -9.79 3.42
C PRO A 122 -2.25 -9.51 1.98
N GLU A 123 -1.56 -10.15 1.03
CA GLU A 123 -1.90 -10.07 -0.38
C GLU A 123 -3.37 -10.40 -0.66
N GLY A 124 -3.99 -9.61 -1.53
CA GLY A 124 -5.41 -9.74 -1.87
C GLY A 124 -6.38 -9.21 -0.81
N GLN A 125 -5.91 -8.82 0.38
CA GLN A 125 -6.75 -8.19 1.41
C GLN A 125 -6.74 -6.67 1.29
N ARG A 126 -7.83 -6.05 1.77
CA ARG A 126 -8.06 -4.60 1.74
C ARG A 126 -8.79 -4.12 2.99
N THR A 127 -8.68 -2.82 3.25
CA THR A 127 -9.43 -2.16 4.30
C THR A 127 -10.93 -2.16 4.01
N PHE A 128 -11.72 -2.07 5.07
CA PHE A 128 -13.17 -2.01 4.96
C PHE A 128 -13.56 -0.76 4.14
N LEU A 129 -14.36 -0.95 3.08
CA LEU A 129 -14.79 0.09 2.12
C LEU A 129 -13.76 0.56 1.07
N GLN A 130 -12.56 -0.01 1.01
CA GLN A 130 -11.61 0.38 -0.05
C GLN A 130 -12.01 -0.17 -1.42
N PRO A 131 -12.30 0.67 -2.43
CA PRO A 131 -12.71 0.20 -3.74
C PRO A 131 -11.57 -0.53 -4.46
N LYS A 132 -11.91 -1.59 -5.22
CA LYS A 132 -10.96 -2.22 -6.16
C LYS A 132 -10.65 -1.24 -7.27
N ARG A 133 -9.48 -0.60 -7.24
CA ARG A 133 -8.99 0.10 -8.43
C ARG A 133 -8.40 -0.92 -9.40
N GLN A 134 -8.75 -0.75 -10.67
CA GLN A 134 -8.15 -1.48 -11.78
C GLN A 134 -6.92 -0.68 -12.22
N ILE A 135 -5.75 -1.29 -12.10
CA ILE A 135 -4.43 -0.66 -12.35
C ILE A 135 -3.68 -1.43 -13.45
N GLU A 136 -4.26 -2.54 -13.89
CA GLU A 136 -3.80 -3.32 -15.01
C GLU A 136 -3.82 -2.49 -16.31
N ALA A 137 -2.78 -2.64 -17.12
CA ALA A 137 -2.65 -1.92 -18.38
C ALA A 137 -3.79 -2.26 -19.37
N LEU A 138 -4.24 -3.52 -19.35
CA LEU A 138 -5.39 -4.01 -20.12
C LEU A 138 -6.37 -4.73 -19.20
N ASP A 139 -7.66 -4.50 -19.44
CA ASP A 139 -8.72 -5.29 -18.83
C ASP A 139 -8.65 -6.76 -19.29
N PRO A 140 -9.23 -7.71 -18.55
CA PRO A 140 -9.11 -9.14 -18.84
C PRO A 140 -9.62 -9.56 -20.22
N ALA A 141 -10.69 -8.93 -20.72
CA ALA A 141 -11.27 -9.27 -22.02
C ALA A 141 -10.34 -8.79 -23.14
N THR A 142 -9.85 -7.55 -23.05
CA THR A 142 -8.90 -6.99 -24.02
C THR A 142 -7.58 -7.76 -24.02
N ARG A 143 -7.09 -8.16 -22.84
CA ARG A 143 -5.89 -8.99 -22.71
C ARG A 143 -6.05 -10.34 -23.38
N LYS A 144 -7.20 -11.00 -23.21
CA LYS A 144 -7.50 -12.27 -23.88
C LYS A 144 -7.51 -12.12 -25.40
N ALA A 145 -8.09 -11.04 -25.91
CA ALA A 145 -8.08 -10.72 -27.34
C ALA A 145 -6.66 -10.47 -27.87
N PHE A 146 -5.87 -9.68 -27.14
CA PHE A 146 -4.48 -9.38 -27.49
C PHE A 146 -3.60 -10.64 -27.53
N LYS A 147 -3.75 -11.54 -26.55
CA LYS A 147 -3.07 -12.86 -26.57
C LYS A 147 -3.42 -13.69 -27.79
N ALA A 148 -4.70 -13.75 -28.15
CA ALA A 148 -5.17 -14.51 -29.31
C ALA A 148 -4.60 -13.96 -30.62
N GLN A 149 -4.43 -12.64 -30.73
CA GLN A 149 -3.83 -11.98 -31.88
C GLN A 149 -2.31 -12.22 -31.96
N GLN A 150 -1.58 -12.09 -30.85
CA GLN A 150 -0.13 -12.36 -30.84
C GLN A 150 0.23 -13.81 -31.14
N GLY A 151 -0.59 -14.77 -30.68
CA GLY A 151 -0.41 -16.19 -31.01
C GLY A 151 -0.63 -16.50 -32.50
N SER A 152 -1.39 -15.66 -33.21
CA SER A 152 -1.63 -15.80 -34.65
C SER A 152 -0.59 -15.09 -35.52
N SER A 153 0.20 -14.18 -34.98
CA SER A 153 1.24 -13.41 -35.71
C SER A 153 2.61 -14.10 -35.78
N ASN A 154 2.75 -15.31 -35.21
CA ASN A 154 3.98 -16.11 -35.25
C ASN A 154 3.94 -17.21 -36.36
N HIS A 155 3.19 -16.99 -37.44
CA HIS A 155 3.13 -17.88 -38.61
C HIS A 155 3.53 -17.15 -39.89
#